data_AF-A0A2E2URF9-F1
#
_entry.id   AF-A0A2E2URF9-F1
#
_cell.length_a   1.000
_cell.length_b   1.000
_cell.length_c   1.000
_cell.angle_alpha   90.00
_cell.angle_beta   90.00
_cell.angle_gamma   90.00
#
_symmetry.space_group_name_H-M   'P 1'
#
loop_
_entity.id
_entity.type
_entity.pdbx_description
1 polymer ?
#
loop_
_entity_poly.entity_id
_entity_poly.type
_entity_poly.pdbx_seq_one_letter_code
_entity_poly.pdbx_strand_id
1 'polypeptide(L)'
;MIEDIVIKYNFYNDYIYDNDFLEIFNNRKKYIKSKYNFKLCDDELIKEYFVEIFSWTVINKYTLNDINTFINKYVPNGTIIDPCSGNSFHTFLFYKFLNYHVITIDIQPEYNAWVDTIEDDGLDYIKKMKNHNDKILLLSWIDYTHNELPYNLLINFKGDLIISIGNYREVNCKKYMDELNNKYKLIKEYYCNMPWDSIEEIKLFLKKN
;
A
#
# COMPACT_ATOMS: atom_id res chain seq x y z
N MET A 1 -29.12 17.71 -6.70
CA MET A 1 -29.21 16.24 -6.85
C MET A 1 -27.78 15.77 -6.99
N ILE A 2 -27.28 15.01 -6.02
CA ILE A 2 -26.01 14.32 -6.17
C ILE A 2 -26.35 13.12 -7.04
N GLU A 3 -25.83 13.09 -8.27
CA GLU A 3 -25.90 11.88 -9.07
C GLU A 3 -25.14 10.80 -8.31
N ASP A 4 -25.83 9.69 -7.99
CA ASP A 4 -25.19 8.49 -7.48
C ASP A 4 -24.13 8.06 -8.50
N ILE A 5 -22.86 8.30 -8.17
CA ILE A 5 -21.73 7.81 -8.95
C ILE A 5 -21.78 6.30 -8.83
N VAL A 6 -22.32 5.63 -9.86
CA VAL A 6 -22.23 4.19 -10.01
C VAL A 6 -20.75 3.83 -10.03
N ILE A 7 -20.25 3.26 -8.93
CA ILE A 7 -18.88 2.74 -8.82
C ILE A 7 -18.76 1.57 -9.81
N LYS A 8 -18.27 1.85 -11.02
CA LYS A 8 -17.83 0.79 -11.93
C LYS A 8 -16.52 0.24 -11.38
N TYR A 9 -16.65 -0.83 -10.60
CA TYR A 9 -15.55 -1.40 -9.86
C TYR A 9 -14.62 -2.24 -10.74
N ASN A 10 -13.79 -1.53 -11.49
CA ASN A 10 -12.92 -2.08 -12.54
C ASN A 10 -11.49 -1.56 -12.41
N PHE A 11 -11.03 -1.23 -11.20
CA PHE A 11 -9.69 -0.66 -11.02
C PHE A 11 -8.60 -1.56 -11.65
N TYR A 12 -8.76 -2.88 -11.53
CA TYR A 12 -7.80 -3.85 -12.06
C TYR A 12 -7.80 -3.88 -13.59
N ASN A 13 -8.84 -3.37 -14.27
CA ASN A 13 -8.87 -3.29 -15.73
C ASN A 13 -7.77 -2.37 -16.30
N ASP A 14 -7.25 -1.44 -15.51
CA ASP A 14 -6.08 -0.64 -15.88
C ASP A 14 -4.80 -1.49 -15.98
N TYR A 15 -4.81 -2.67 -15.34
CA TYR A 15 -3.64 -3.54 -15.12
C TYR A 15 -3.76 -4.93 -15.75
N ILE A 16 -4.95 -5.42 -16.11
CA ILE A 16 -5.18 -6.77 -16.68
C ILE A 16 -4.45 -7.05 -18.00
N TYR A 17 -3.87 -6.04 -18.65
CA TYR A 17 -3.11 -6.25 -19.88
C TYR A 17 -1.66 -6.68 -19.62
N ASP A 18 -1.22 -6.66 -18.36
CA ASP A 18 0.10 -7.14 -17.94
C ASP A 18 0.06 -8.62 -17.58
N ASN A 19 0.98 -9.41 -18.14
CA ASN A 19 1.01 -10.85 -17.96
C ASN A 19 1.31 -11.25 -16.52
N ASP A 20 2.25 -10.57 -15.85
CA ASP A 20 2.64 -10.88 -14.48
C ASP A 20 1.48 -10.55 -13.52
N PHE A 21 0.81 -9.41 -13.74
CA PHE A 21 -0.43 -9.08 -13.03
C PHE A 21 -1.46 -10.20 -13.18
N LEU A 22 -1.76 -10.62 -14.41
CA LEU A 22 -2.75 -11.65 -14.69
C LEU A 22 -2.39 -12.99 -14.05
N GLU A 23 -1.11 -13.38 -14.10
CA GLU A 23 -0.64 -14.62 -13.51
C GLU A 23 -0.86 -14.64 -12.01
N ILE A 24 -0.36 -13.62 -11.29
CA ILE A 24 -0.51 -13.50 -9.84
C ILE A 24 -1.99 -13.40 -9.47
N PHE A 25 -2.75 -12.55 -10.16
CA PHE A 25 -4.19 -12.38 -9.94
C PHE A 25 -4.95 -13.70 -10.07
N ASN A 26 -4.67 -14.49 -11.12
CA ASN A 26 -5.28 -15.79 -11.31
C ASN A 26 -4.84 -16.82 -10.27
N ASN A 27 -3.57 -16.80 -9.85
CA ASN A 27 -3.06 -17.70 -8.81
C ASN A 27 -3.70 -17.39 -7.45
N ARG A 28 -3.86 -16.12 -7.08
CA ARG A 28 -4.56 -15.71 -5.85
C ARG A 28 -6.03 -16.14 -5.87
N LYS A 29 -6.75 -15.96 -6.99
CA LYS A 29 -8.13 -16.45 -7.15
C LYS A 29 -8.22 -17.98 -6.96
N LYS A 30 -7.33 -18.74 -7.61
CA LYS A 30 -7.27 -20.21 -7.48
C LYS A 30 -6.98 -20.64 -6.04
N TYR A 31 -6.05 -19.96 -5.38
CA TYR A 31 -5.70 -20.23 -3.99
C TYR A 31 -6.88 -20.06 -3.05
N ILE A 32 -7.61 -18.93 -3.13
CA ILE A 32 -8.80 -18.68 -2.29
C ILE A 32 -9.87 -19.75 -2.55
N LYS A 33 -10.17 -20.04 -3.83
CA LYS A 33 -11.13 -21.10 -4.21
C LYS A 33 -10.74 -22.46 -3.61
N SER A 34 -9.46 -22.82 -3.69
CA SER A 34 -8.95 -24.08 -3.13
C SER A 34 -8.99 -24.11 -1.60
N LYS A 35 -8.58 -23.02 -0.93
CA LYS A 35 -8.47 -22.94 0.53
C LYS A 35 -9.82 -23.12 1.22
N TYR A 36 -10.87 -22.55 0.63
CA TYR A 36 -12.22 -22.56 1.21
C TYR A 36 -13.22 -23.46 0.46
N ASN A 37 -12.76 -24.18 -0.57
CA ASN A 37 -13.56 -25.09 -1.39
C ASN A 37 -14.79 -24.41 -2.05
N PHE A 38 -14.61 -23.18 -2.56
CA PHE A 38 -15.69 -22.41 -3.18
C PHE A 38 -15.94 -22.79 -4.63
N LYS A 39 -17.21 -22.67 -5.06
CA LYS A 39 -17.66 -22.79 -6.45
C LYS A 39 -18.14 -21.45 -7.06
N LEU A 40 -17.76 -20.33 -6.45
CA LEU A 40 -18.11 -18.99 -6.91
C LEU A 40 -17.55 -18.73 -8.32
N CYS A 41 -18.28 -17.94 -9.12
CA CYS A 41 -17.71 -17.38 -10.33
C CYS A 41 -16.61 -16.37 -9.98
N ASP A 42 -15.78 -15.98 -10.94
CA ASP A 42 -14.66 -15.08 -10.66
C ASP A 42 -15.12 -13.71 -10.15
N ASP A 43 -16.21 -13.15 -10.69
CA ASP A 43 -16.72 -11.84 -10.28
C ASP A 43 -17.22 -11.84 -8.82
N GLU A 44 -17.94 -12.90 -8.41
CA GLU A 44 -18.39 -13.08 -7.04
C GLU A 44 -17.20 -13.25 -6.08
N LEU A 45 -16.21 -14.07 -6.47
CA LEU A 45 -14.99 -14.26 -5.69
C LEU A 45 -14.23 -12.94 -5.50
N ILE A 46 -14.08 -12.15 -6.58
CA ILE A 46 -13.39 -10.86 -6.53
C ILE A 46 -14.12 -9.89 -5.60
N LYS A 47 -15.45 -9.89 -5.62
CA LYS A 47 -16.25 -9.03 -4.75
C LYS A 47 -16.13 -9.42 -3.29
N GLU A 48 -16.20 -10.72 -2.98
CA GLU A 48 -16.18 -11.22 -1.59
C GLU A 48 -14.77 -11.18 -0.97
N TYR A 49 -13.75 -11.53 -1.74
CA TYR A 49 -12.35 -11.62 -1.29
C TYR A 49 -11.50 -10.49 -1.86
N PHE A 50 -12.10 -9.31 -1.98
CA PHE A 50 -11.47 -8.17 -2.62
C PHE A 50 -10.14 -7.81 -1.96
N VAL A 51 -10.19 -7.67 -0.64
CA VAL A 51 -9.06 -7.23 0.19
C VAL A 51 -7.94 -8.26 0.15
N GLU A 52 -8.30 -9.53 0.27
CA GLU A 52 -7.38 -10.64 0.20
C GLU A 52 -6.72 -10.67 -1.17
N ILE A 53 -7.45 -10.48 -2.27
CA ILE A 53 -6.82 -10.50 -3.59
C ILE A 53 -5.90 -9.29 -3.79
N PHE A 54 -6.35 -8.10 -3.41
CA PHE A 54 -5.66 -6.85 -3.70
C PHE A 54 -5.20 -6.18 -2.42
N SER A 55 -6.02 -5.35 -1.81
CA SER A 55 -5.76 -4.74 -0.49
C SER A 55 -7.02 -3.96 -0.10
N TRP A 56 -7.03 -3.40 1.10
CA TRP A 56 -8.08 -2.49 1.55
C TRP A 56 -8.14 -1.17 0.77
N THR A 57 -7.04 -0.76 0.12
CA THR A 57 -7.04 0.40 -0.78
C THR A 57 -6.48 0.00 -2.13
N VAL A 58 -7.12 0.44 -3.22
CA VAL A 58 -6.57 0.26 -4.56
C VAL A 58 -6.20 1.58 -5.22
N ILE A 59 -5.06 1.56 -5.90
CA ILE A 59 -4.51 2.72 -6.60
C ILE A 59 -4.79 2.53 -8.09
N ASN A 60 -5.62 3.38 -8.68
CA ASN A 60 -5.79 3.39 -10.13
C ASN A 60 -4.51 3.91 -10.81
N LYS A 61 -4.36 3.65 -12.11
CA LYS A 61 -3.12 3.96 -12.83
C LYS A 61 -2.84 5.47 -12.95
N TYR A 62 -3.88 6.30 -12.99
CA TYR A 62 -3.73 7.75 -12.99
C TYR A 62 -3.12 8.25 -11.67
N THR A 63 -3.69 7.85 -10.53
CA THR A 63 -3.20 8.18 -9.20
C THR A 63 -1.78 7.66 -9.00
N LEU A 64 -1.49 6.42 -9.41
CA LEU A 64 -0.15 5.84 -9.34
C LEU A 64 0.88 6.68 -10.12
N ASN A 65 0.54 7.11 -11.33
CA ASN A 65 1.40 7.96 -12.15
C ASN A 65 1.56 9.37 -11.56
N ASP A 66 0.51 9.95 -10.96
CA ASP A 66 0.61 11.26 -10.31
C ASP A 66 1.54 11.18 -9.09
N ILE A 67 1.40 10.14 -8.26
CA ILE A 67 2.33 9.83 -7.14
C ILE A 67 3.78 9.74 -7.65
N ASN A 68 4.00 9.07 -8.78
CA ASN A 68 5.33 8.95 -9.40
C ASN A 68 5.97 10.32 -9.68
N THR A 69 5.18 11.35 -10.04
CA THR A 69 5.71 12.70 -10.27
C THR A 69 6.29 13.32 -8.99
N PHE A 70 5.65 13.08 -7.85
CA PHE A 70 6.13 13.56 -6.55
C PHE A 70 7.37 12.79 -6.09
N ILE A 71 7.39 11.46 -6.27
CA ILE A 71 8.56 10.65 -5.95
C ILE A 71 9.77 11.13 -6.77
N ASN A 72 9.64 11.25 -8.09
CA ASN A 72 10.73 11.71 -8.96
C ASN A 72 11.22 13.12 -8.62
N LYS A 73 10.35 13.97 -8.08
CA LYS A 73 10.71 15.33 -7.66
C LYS A 73 11.51 15.35 -6.35
N TYR A 74 11.15 14.53 -5.38
CA TYR A 74 11.67 14.63 -4.01
C TYR A 74 12.71 13.56 -3.65
N VAL A 75 12.56 12.35 -4.17
CA VAL A 75 13.48 11.23 -3.95
C VAL A 75 13.70 10.50 -5.28
N PRO A 76 14.36 11.14 -6.27
CA PRO A 76 14.57 10.54 -7.58
C PRO A 76 15.37 9.25 -7.46
N ASN A 77 14.96 8.21 -8.20
CA ASN A 77 15.51 6.84 -8.10
C ASN A 77 15.42 6.24 -6.69
N GLY A 78 14.48 6.71 -5.87
CA GLY A 78 14.27 6.19 -4.52
C GLY A 78 13.90 4.71 -4.51
N THR A 79 14.12 4.06 -3.38
CA THR A 79 13.63 2.71 -3.10
C THR A 79 12.40 2.79 -2.21
N ILE A 80 11.29 2.17 -2.60
CA ILE A 80 10.09 2.07 -1.78
C ILE A 80 10.31 0.98 -0.73
N ILE A 81 10.09 1.28 0.55
CA ILE A 81 10.15 0.31 1.63
C ILE A 81 8.78 0.19 2.26
N ASP A 82 8.27 -1.04 2.30
CA ASP A 82 7.04 -1.40 2.99
C ASP A 82 7.35 -2.38 4.11
N PRO A 83 7.39 -1.92 5.37
CA PRO A 83 7.79 -2.73 6.51
C PRO A 83 6.67 -3.64 7.06
N CYS A 84 5.47 -3.58 6.49
CA CYS A 84 4.31 -4.38 6.93
C CYS A 84 3.43 -4.68 5.72
N SER A 85 4.05 -5.34 4.74
CA SER A 85 3.54 -5.38 3.36
C SER A 85 2.33 -6.29 3.15
N GLY A 86 2.01 -7.20 4.08
CA GLY A 86 0.93 -8.18 3.93
C GLY A 86 1.11 -8.99 2.64
N ASN A 87 0.15 -8.84 1.72
CA ASN A 87 0.24 -9.49 0.40
C ASN A 87 1.10 -8.74 -0.63
N SER A 88 1.72 -7.62 -0.27
CA SER A 88 2.60 -6.79 -1.11
C SER A 88 1.94 -6.18 -2.36
N PHE A 89 0.62 -6.02 -2.39
CA PHE A 89 -0.05 -5.46 -3.56
C PHE A 89 0.37 -4.03 -3.88
N HIS A 90 0.52 -3.14 -2.89
CA HIS A 90 0.89 -1.75 -3.18
C HIS A 90 2.31 -1.62 -3.71
N THR A 91 3.28 -2.32 -3.10
CA THR A 91 4.67 -2.33 -3.57
C THR A 91 4.80 -2.97 -4.95
N PHE A 92 4.01 -4.00 -5.26
CA PHE A 92 3.91 -4.54 -6.61
C PHE A 92 3.58 -3.48 -7.65
N LEU A 93 2.64 -2.56 -7.35
CA LEU A 93 2.29 -1.50 -8.29
C LEU A 93 3.49 -0.57 -8.59
N PHE A 94 4.26 -0.19 -7.57
CA PHE A 94 5.46 0.63 -7.73
C PHE A 94 6.57 -0.13 -8.47
N TYR A 95 6.79 -1.40 -8.14
CA TYR A 95 7.79 -2.24 -8.78
C TYR A 95 7.46 -2.46 -10.26
N LYS A 96 6.28 -2.99 -10.53
CA LYS A 96 5.91 -3.49 -11.85
C LYS A 96 5.58 -2.38 -12.84
N PHE A 97 4.82 -1.37 -12.42
CA PHE A 97 4.30 -0.34 -13.34
C PHE A 97 5.10 0.96 -13.34
N LEU A 98 5.91 1.20 -12.31
CA LEU A 98 6.75 2.40 -12.21
C LEU A 98 8.25 2.11 -12.18
N ASN A 99 8.64 0.82 -12.21
CA ASN A 99 10.04 0.36 -12.25
C ASN A 99 10.89 0.86 -11.06
N TYR A 100 10.28 1.00 -9.88
CA TYR A 100 11.02 1.27 -8.65
C TYR A 100 11.63 0.01 -8.06
N HIS A 101 12.79 0.14 -7.43
CA HIS A 101 13.23 -0.88 -6.48
C HIS A 101 12.31 -0.85 -5.25
N VAL A 102 11.93 -2.04 -4.78
CA VAL A 102 11.08 -2.19 -3.61
C VAL A 102 11.73 -3.12 -2.59
N ILE A 103 11.51 -2.83 -1.31
CA ILE A 103 11.87 -3.70 -0.19
C ILE A 103 10.57 -3.94 0.59
N THR A 104 10.09 -5.17 0.50
CA THR A 104 8.86 -5.68 1.11
C THR A 104 9.23 -6.55 2.30
N ILE A 105 8.75 -6.17 3.48
CA ILE A 105 8.96 -6.92 4.72
C ILE A 105 7.60 -7.28 5.30
N ASP A 106 7.49 -8.49 5.83
CA ASP A 106 6.38 -8.91 6.67
C ASP A 106 6.85 -9.98 7.66
N ILE A 107 6.26 -10.03 8.84
CA ILE A 107 6.59 -11.06 9.84
C ILE A 107 6.01 -12.43 9.45
N GLN A 108 4.98 -12.44 8.60
CA GLN A 108 4.34 -13.65 8.08
C GLN A 108 4.02 -13.47 6.59
N PRO A 109 5.05 -13.53 5.71
CA PRO A 109 4.86 -13.40 4.27
C PRO A 109 3.79 -14.34 3.72
N GLU A 110 2.95 -13.82 2.82
CA GLU A 110 1.97 -14.66 2.14
C GLU A 110 2.61 -15.52 1.05
N TYR A 111 2.24 -16.79 0.98
CA TYR A 111 2.75 -17.74 -0.02
C TYR A 111 2.54 -17.28 -1.48
N ASN A 112 1.48 -16.51 -1.77
CA ASN A 112 1.18 -15.99 -3.10
C ASN A 112 1.22 -14.45 -3.15
N ALA A 113 2.10 -13.82 -2.37
CA ALA A 113 2.29 -12.37 -2.37
C ALA A 113 2.54 -11.83 -3.79
N TRP A 114 2.20 -10.57 -4.02
CA TRP A 114 2.37 -9.92 -5.32
C TRP A 114 3.82 -9.62 -5.67
N VAL A 115 4.70 -9.53 -4.67
CA VAL A 115 6.15 -9.42 -4.79
C VAL A 115 6.77 -10.28 -3.69
N ASP A 116 7.97 -10.81 -3.95
CA ASP A 116 8.76 -11.53 -2.94
C ASP A 116 8.90 -10.68 -1.66
N THR A 117 8.56 -11.25 -0.51
CA THR A 117 8.57 -10.55 0.77
C THR A 117 9.63 -11.17 1.68
N ILE A 118 10.42 -10.31 2.33
CA ILE A 118 11.40 -10.72 3.34
C ILE A 118 10.65 -11.05 4.63
N GLU A 119 10.86 -12.25 5.16
CA GLU A 119 10.40 -12.65 6.48
C GLU A 119 11.29 -12.00 7.57
N ASP A 120 10.84 -10.88 8.14
CA ASP A 120 11.52 -10.19 9.25
C ASP A 120 10.52 -9.29 10.02
N ASP A 121 10.91 -8.82 11.20
CA ASP A 121 10.18 -7.75 11.89
C ASP A 121 10.51 -6.41 11.20
N GLY A 122 9.50 -5.78 10.60
CA GLY A 122 9.68 -4.54 9.84
C GLY A 122 10.22 -3.36 10.66
N LEU A 123 9.88 -3.28 11.95
CA LEU A 123 10.40 -2.22 12.81
C LEU A 123 11.89 -2.44 13.09
N ASP A 124 12.29 -3.67 13.39
CA ASP A 124 13.69 -4.02 13.58
C ASP A 124 14.50 -3.89 12.29
N TYR A 125 13.92 -4.21 11.13
CA TYR A 125 14.54 -3.96 9.83
C TYR A 125 14.84 -2.47 9.64
N ILE A 126 13.83 -1.60 9.85
CA ILE A 126 13.99 -0.13 9.74
C ILE A 126 15.05 0.40 10.70
N LYS A 127 15.11 -0.10 11.95
CA LYS A 127 16.13 0.31 12.94
C LYS A 127 17.54 -0.09 12.52
N LYS A 128 17.73 -1.27 11.91
CA LYS A 128 19.04 -1.78 11.48
C LYS A 128 19.51 -1.14 10.17
N MET A 129 18.61 -0.57 9.38
CA MET A 129 18.92 0.06 8.11
C MET A 129 19.84 1.28 8.29
N LYS A 130 20.98 1.27 7.59
CA LYS A 130 22.00 2.33 7.70
C LYS A 130 21.70 3.55 6.82
N ASN A 131 21.15 3.34 5.62
CA ASN A 131 20.86 4.40 4.67
C ASN A 131 19.34 4.57 4.49
N HIS A 132 18.84 5.74 4.83
CA HIS A 132 17.43 6.12 4.68
C HIS A 132 17.22 7.22 3.64
N ASN A 133 18.29 7.85 3.15
CA ASN A 133 18.21 9.10 2.38
C ASN A 133 17.58 8.90 0.99
N ASP A 134 17.79 7.74 0.40
CA ASP A 134 17.21 7.32 -0.88
C ASP A 134 15.98 6.43 -0.69
N LYS A 135 15.44 6.35 0.54
CA LYS A 135 14.32 5.50 0.88
C LYS A 135 13.04 6.30 0.98
N ILE A 136 11.95 5.66 0.64
CA ILE A 136 10.59 6.19 0.73
C ILE A 136 9.82 5.20 1.59
N LEU A 137 9.32 5.66 2.73
CA LEU A 137 8.58 4.79 3.64
C LEU A 137 7.12 4.72 3.17
N LEU A 138 6.70 3.52 2.77
CA LEU A 138 5.31 3.19 2.50
C LEU A 138 4.68 2.66 3.78
N LEU A 139 3.67 3.35 4.30
CA LEU A 139 2.87 2.91 5.43
C LEU A 139 1.49 2.56 4.90
N SER A 140 1.26 1.30 4.56
CA SER A 140 -0.01 0.84 4.00
C SER A 140 -0.80 -0.03 4.96
N TRP A 141 -1.96 0.45 5.41
CA TRP A 141 -2.88 -0.29 6.28
C TRP A 141 -2.22 -1.00 7.48
N ILE A 142 -1.24 -0.34 8.08
CA ILE A 142 -0.51 -0.94 9.20
C ILE A 142 -1.42 -0.95 10.42
N ASP A 143 -1.60 -2.14 10.99
CA ASP A 143 -2.44 -2.32 12.16
C ASP A 143 -1.91 -1.49 13.34
N TYR A 144 -2.81 -0.73 13.97
CA TYR A 144 -2.55 0.10 15.13
C TYR A 144 -2.67 -0.65 16.45
N THR A 145 -3.28 -1.83 16.45
CA THR A 145 -3.73 -2.49 17.68
C THR A 145 -2.57 -2.94 18.56
N HIS A 146 -1.38 -3.18 18.01
CA HIS A 146 -0.22 -3.64 18.77
C HIS A 146 0.96 -2.68 18.63
N ASN A 147 1.50 -2.26 19.77
CA ASN A 147 2.77 -1.53 19.91
C ASN A 147 2.88 -0.18 19.18
N GLU A 148 1.78 0.47 18.79
CA GLU A 148 1.83 1.74 18.04
C GLU A 148 2.75 1.66 16.81
N LEU A 149 2.72 0.53 16.10
CA LEU A 149 3.69 0.19 15.04
C LEU A 149 3.88 1.33 14.01
N PRO A 150 2.84 2.00 13.48
CA PRO A 150 3.04 3.09 12.51
C PRO A 150 3.81 4.29 13.08
N TYR A 151 3.56 4.62 14.34
CA TYR A 151 4.31 5.66 15.04
C TYR A 151 5.78 5.24 15.20
N ASN A 152 6.03 4.00 15.63
CA ASN A 152 7.38 3.49 15.83
C ASN A 152 8.18 3.38 14.52
N LEU A 153 7.54 2.98 13.43
CA LEU A 153 8.14 3.00 12.09
C LEU A 153 8.52 4.44 11.69
N LEU A 154 7.60 5.38 11.86
CA LEU A 154 7.81 6.79 11.51
C LEU A 154 8.98 7.43 12.27
N ILE A 155 9.10 7.22 13.59
CA ILE A 155 10.17 7.85 14.37
C ILE A 155 11.55 7.23 14.10
N ASN A 156 11.61 5.96 13.69
CA ASN A 156 12.85 5.26 13.39
C ASN A 156 13.30 5.50 11.95
N PHE A 157 12.37 5.75 11.03
CA PHE A 157 12.69 6.14 9.67
C PHE A 157 13.29 7.55 9.59
N LYS A 158 14.38 7.72 8.82
CA LYS A 158 15.12 8.97 8.71
C LYS A 158 15.06 9.64 7.33
N GLY A 159 14.44 8.98 6.35
CA GLY A 159 14.26 9.51 4.99
C GLY A 159 13.23 10.63 4.93
N ASP A 160 13.07 11.20 3.74
CA ASP A 160 12.37 12.47 3.59
C ASP A 160 10.92 12.34 3.09
N LEU A 161 10.58 11.23 2.43
CA LEU A 161 9.26 11.02 1.84
C LEU A 161 8.53 9.84 2.51
N ILE A 162 7.30 10.10 2.94
CA ILE A 162 6.37 9.11 3.47
C ILE A 162 5.16 9.03 2.53
N ILE A 163 4.75 7.82 2.19
CA ILE A 163 3.49 7.53 1.50
C ILE A 163 2.61 6.77 2.49
N SER A 164 1.52 7.39 2.92
CA SER A 164 0.55 6.82 3.84
C SER A 164 -0.66 6.35 3.04
N ILE A 165 -0.96 5.05 3.05
CA ILE A 165 -2.12 4.46 2.38
C ILE A 165 -3.07 3.87 3.42
N GLY A 166 -4.34 4.25 3.35
CA GLY A 166 -5.40 3.80 4.23
C GLY A 166 -5.90 4.88 5.19
N ASN A 167 -6.98 4.56 5.88
CA ASN A 167 -7.71 5.49 6.74
C ASN A 167 -7.11 5.65 8.15
N TYR A 168 -5.96 6.30 8.19
CA TYR A 168 -5.28 6.70 9.41
C TYR A 168 -5.98 7.92 10.07
N ARG A 169 -6.95 7.66 10.96
CA ARG A 169 -7.77 8.68 11.64
C ARG A 169 -7.31 8.92 13.07
N GLU A 170 -7.31 10.18 13.52
CA GLU A 170 -6.84 10.58 14.86
C GLU A 170 -7.39 9.73 16.01
N VAL A 171 -8.68 9.34 15.93
CA VAL A 171 -9.33 8.50 16.93
C VAL A 171 -8.60 7.16 17.17
N ASN A 172 -7.92 6.63 16.15
CA ASN A 172 -7.20 5.36 16.21
C ASN A 172 -5.67 5.54 16.23
N CYS A 173 -5.16 6.71 15.86
CA CYS A 173 -3.73 6.90 15.62
C CYS A 173 -3.17 8.28 15.96
N LYS A 174 -3.73 8.94 16.97
CA LYS A 174 -3.35 10.31 17.35
C LYS A 174 -1.83 10.52 17.44
N LYS A 175 -1.11 9.65 18.14
CA LYS A 175 0.35 9.78 18.35
C LYS A 175 1.14 9.74 17.03
N TYR A 176 0.75 8.85 16.12
CA TYR A 176 1.31 8.78 14.77
C TYR A 176 1.02 10.07 13.99
N MET A 177 -0.24 10.54 14.01
CA MET A 177 -0.64 11.75 13.28
C MET A 177 0.02 13.02 13.81
N ASP A 178 0.11 13.16 15.13
CA ASP A 178 0.81 14.27 15.78
C ASP A 178 2.28 14.32 15.32
N GLU A 179 2.97 13.19 15.36
CA GLU A 179 4.38 13.10 14.95
C GLU A 179 4.56 13.35 13.46
N LEU A 180 3.70 12.77 12.63
CA LEU A 180 3.70 12.95 11.18
C LEU A 180 3.49 14.41 10.81
N ASN A 181 2.47 15.05 11.38
CA ASN A 181 2.16 16.45 11.13
C ASN A 181 3.19 17.41 11.75
N ASN A 182 3.89 16.99 12.81
CA ASN A 182 4.96 17.77 13.41
C ASN A 182 6.21 17.76 12.50
N LYS A 183 6.67 16.58 12.07
CA LYS A 183 7.93 16.42 11.33
C LYS A 183 7.82 16.53 9.82
N TYR A 184 6.63 16.31 9.26
CA TYR A 184 6.41 16.28 7.82
C TYR A 184 5.26 17.22 7.42
N LYS A 185 5.30 17.67 6.17
CA LYS A 185 4.29 18.49 5.52
C LYS A 185 3.54 17.64 4.50
N LEU A 186 2.21 17.63 4.58
CA LEU A 186 1.36 17.05 3.54
C LEU A 186 1.60 17.79 2.21
N ILE A 187 1.99 17.06 1.17
CA ILE A 187 2.22 17.61 -0.17
C ILE A 187 1.11 17.24 -1.15
N LYS A 188 0.43 16.11 -0.94
CA LYS A 188 -0.65 15.63 -1.79
C LYS A 188 -1.53 14.63 -1.04
N GLU A 189 -2.82 14.65 -1.36
CA GLU A 189 -3.84 13.74 -0.83
C GLU A 189 -4.74 13.27 -1.97
N TYR A 190 -5.15 12.01 -1.91
CA TYR A 190 -6.10 11.38 -2.83
C TYR A 190 -7.16 10.63 -2.04
N TYR A 191 -8.37 10.58 -2.59
CA TYR A 191 -9.48 9.80 -2.08
C TYR A 191 -9.80 8.66 -3.06
N CYS A 192 -9.94 7.45 -2.53
CA CYS A 192 -10.17 6.23 -3.29
C CYS A 192 -11.48 5.59 -2.83
N ASN A 193 -12.47 5.50 -3.73
CA ASN A 193 -13.76 4.86 -3.42
C ASN A 193 -13.64 3.35 -3.55
N MET A 194 -13.86 2.63 -2.45
CA MET A 194 -13.80 1.17 -2.37
C MET A 194 -15.15 0.51 -2.65
N PRO A 195 -15.21 -0.79 -2.99
CA PRO A 195 -16.45 -1.53 -3.29
C PRO A 195 -17.51 -1.54 -2.20
N TRP A 196 -17.09 -1.39 -0.94
CA TRP A 196 -17.95 -1.48 0.23
C TRP A 196 -18.35 -0.09 0.75
N ASP A 197 -18.37 0.91 -0.15
CA ASP A 197 -18.74 2.30 0.14
C ASP A 197 -17.88 2.96 1.23
N SER A 198 -16.63 2.51 1.41
CA SER A 198 -15.62 3.29 2.14
C SER A 198 -14.83 4.19 1.21
N ILE A 199 -14.46 5.36 1.73
CA ILE A 199 -13.49 6.25 1.12
C ILE A 199 -12.17 6.00 1.84
N GLU A 200 -11.16 5.56 1.09
CA GLU A 200 -9.79 5.41 1.56
C GLU A 200 -8.93 6.59 1.13
N GLU A 201 -7.85 6.83 1.88
CA GLU A 201 -6.97 7.97 1.67
C GLU A 201 -5.57 7.52 1.28
N ILE A 202 -4.95 8.25 0.34
CA ILE A 202 -3.52 8.16 0.06
C ILE A 202 -2.92 9.55 0.27
N LYS A 203 -1.97 9.65 1.19
CA LYS A 203 -1.34 10.91 1.57
C LYS A 203 0.16 10.83 1.42
N LEU A 204 0.75 11.84 0.78
CA LEU A 204 2.19 11.98 0.61
C LEU A 204 2.68 13.09 1.53
N PHE A 205 3.71 12.79 2.31
CA PHE A 205 4.30 13.72 3.26
C PHE A 205 5.79 13.89 3.01
N LEU A 206 6.25 15.14 2.97
CA LEU A 206 7.66 15.50 2.84
C LEU A 206 8.17 16.07 4.16
N LYS A 207 9.35 15.63 4.59
CA LYS A 207 9.98 16.10 5.83
C LYS A 207 10.15 17.62 5.82
N LYS A 208 9.89 18.26 6.95
CA LYS A 208 10.12 19.70 7.13
C LYS A 208 11.63 19.95 7.28
N ASN A 209 12.11 21.01 6.64
CA ASN A 209 13.46 21.54 6.84
C ASN A 209 13.56 22.26 8.19
#